data_AF-A0A957Y1S9-F1
#
_entry.id   AF-A0A957Y1S9-F1
#
_cell.length_a   1.000
_cell.length_b   1.000
_cell.length_c   1.000
_cell.angle_alpha   90.00
_cell.angle_beta   90.00
_cell.angle_gamma   90.00
#
_symmetry.space_group_name_H-M   'P 1'
#
loop_
_entity.id
_entity.type
_entity.pdbx_description
1 polymer ?
#
loop_
_entity_poly.entity_id
_entity_poly.type
_entity_poly.pdbx_seq_one_letter_code
_entity_poly.pdbx_strand_id
1 'polypeptide(L)' 'MSENIAWTTIKEYEEILFQFYDGIAKITINRPEKRNAFTPLTVQEMIDAMVICREDPSIK' A
#
# COMPACT_ATOMS: atom_id res chain seq x y z
N MET A 1 -11.20 -4.53 22.91
CA MET A 1 -9.86 -5.11 22.72
C MET A 1 -9.55 -4.94 21.24
N SER A 2 -8.88 -3.87 20.84
CA SER A 2 -8.50 -3.67 19.44
C SER A 2 -7.41 -4.68 19.11
N GLU A 3 -7.73 -5.67 18.27
CA GLU A 3 -6.76 -6.63 17.77
C GLU A 3 -5.62 -5.87 17.06
N ASN A 4 -4.39 -6.14 17.49
CA ASN A 4 -3.20 -5.50 16.95
C ASN A 4 -2.89 -6.18 15.61
N ILE A 5 -3.48 -5.65 14.53
CA ILE A 5 -3.26 -6.16 13.18
C ILE A 5 -1.80 -5.90 12.80
N ALA A 6 -1.01 -6.97 12.71
CA ALA A 6 0.40 -6.92 12.36
C ALA A 6 0.57 -6.74 10.84
N TRP A 7 0.52 -5.50 10.38
CA TRP A 7 0.78 -5.14 8.98
C TRP A 7 2.26 -5.34 8.63
N THR A 8 2.54 -6.14 7.60
CA THR A 8 3.89 -6.35 7.08
C THR A 8 4.08 -5.52 5.82
N THR A 9 5.18 -4.77 5.72
CA THR A 9 5.52 -4.03 4.49
C THR A 9 5.93 -5.00 3.39
N ILE A 10 5.23 -4.99 2.25
CA ILE A 10 5.60 -5.81 1.09
C ILE A 10 6.76 -5.14 0.33
N LYS A 11 6.62 -3.83 0.10
CA LYS A 11 7.59 -3.01 -0.65
C LYS A 11 7.56 -1.58 -0.14
N GLU A 12 8.73 -0.96 -0.11
CA GLU A 12 8.88 0.46 0.23
C GLU A 12 8.72 1.33 -1.01
N TYR A 13 7.98 2.41 -0.85
CA TYR A 13 7.72 3.43 -1.86
C TYR A 13 7.94 4.81 -1.24
N GLU A 14 8.08 5.83 -2.08
CA GLU A 14 8.38 7.20 -1.64
C GLU A 14 7.11 7.92 -1.15
N GLU A 15 6.00 7.82 -1.89
CA GLU A 15 4.77 8.55 -1.59
C GLU A 15 3.62 7.65 -1.06
N ILE A 16 3.80 6.33 -1.07
CA ILE A 16 2.80 5.36 -0.57
C ILE A 16 3.39 4.37 0.45
N LEU A 17 2.53 3.83 1.30
CA LEU A 17 2.83 2.69 2.17
C LEU A 17 2.08 1.47 1.64
N PHE A 18 2.82 0.41 1.33
CA PHE A 18 2.26 -0.85 0.85
C PHE A 18 2.43 -1.96 1.89
N GLN A 19 1.31 -2.33 2.49
CA GLN A 19 1.25 -3.24 3.63
C GLN A 19 0.36 -4.45 3.33
N PHE A 20 0.62 -5.57 3.97
CA PHE A 20 -0.14 -6.80 3.87
C PHE A 20 -0.52 -7.33 5.25
N TYR A 21 -1.73 -7.86 5.35
CA TYR A 21 -2.19 -8.62 6.49
C TYR A 21 -3.29 -9.60 6.08
N ASP A 22 -3.07 -10.89 6.38
CA ASP A 22 -4.08 -11.96 6.26
C ASP A 22 -4.89 -11.96 4.94
N GLY A 23 -4.18 -11.81 3.82
CA GLY A 23 -4.78 -11.77 2.49
C GLY A 23 -5.29 -10.40 2.05
N ILE A 24 -5.21 -9.39 2.91
CA ILE A 24 -5.60 -8.02 2.61
C ILE A 24 -4.35 -7.20 2.33
N ALA A 25 -4.29 -6.62 1.15
CA ALA A 25 -3.28 -5.62 0.81
C ALA A 25 -3.83 -4.21 1.04
N LYS A 26 -3.05 -3.37 1.70
CA LYS A 26 -3.38 -1.99 2.04
C LYS A 26 -2.36 -1.06 1.41
N ILE A 27 -2.85 -0.19 0.53
CA ILE A 27 -2.08 0.88 -0.10
C ILE A 27 -2.53 2.20 0.51
N THR A 28 -1.64 2.90 1.20
CA THR A 28 -1.94 4.19 1.85
C THR A 28 -1.10 5.27 1.23
N ILE A 29 -1.71 6.35 0.74
CA ILE A 29 -0.95 7.54 0.33
C ILE A 29 -0.39 8.20 1.59
N ASN A 30 0.93 8.28 1.70
CA ASN A 30 1.64 8.77 2.87
C ASN A 30 2.24 10.14 2.60
N ARG A 31 1.37 11.09 2.23
CA ARG A 31 1.76 12.45 1.88
C ARG A 31 0.97 13.50 2.67
N PRO A 32 1.05 13.48 4.00
CA PRO A 32 0.23 14.32 4.86
C PRO A 32 0.47 15.82 4.64
N GLU A 33 1.69 16.23 4.25
CA GLU A 33 2.04 17.62 4.01
C GLU A 33 1.33 18.23 2.79
N LYS A 34 0.85 17.38 1.86
CA LYS A 34 0.00 17.78 0.74
C LYS A 34 -1.42 17.25 0.86
N ARG A 35 -1.88 16.92 2.08
CA ARG A 35 -3.22 16.35 2.35
C ARG A 35 -3.51 15.10 1.50
N ASN A 36 -2.49 14.28 1.27
CA ASN A 36 -2.55 13.08 0.43
C ASN A 36 -2.96 13.35 -1.04
N ALA A 37 -2.62 14.52 -1.56
CA ALA A 37 -2.77 14.80 -2.99
C ALA A 37 -1.85 13.89 -3.81
N PHE A 38 -2.42 13.24 -4.82
CA PHE A 38 -1.68 12.36 -5.71
C PHE A 38 -0.82 13.16 -6.70
N THR A 39 0.38 12.66 -6.98
CA THR A 39 1.26 13.12 -8.05
C THR A 39 1.38 12.05 -9.14
N PRO A 40 2.02 12.34 -10.29
CA PRO A 40 2.37 11.29 -11.24
C PRO A 40 3.17 10.13 -10.63
N LEU A 41 4.06 10.40 -9.66
CA LEU A 41 4.82 9.37 -8.95
C LEU A 41 3.88 8.49 -8.10
N THR A 42 3.02 9.10 -7.28
CA THR A 42 2.01 8.35 -6.49
C THR A 42 1.21 7.40 -7.39
N VAL A 43 0.78 7.87 -8.57
CA VAL A 43 0.00 7.05 -9.51
C VAL A 43 0.84 5.89 -10.06
N GLN A 44 2.11 6.12 -10.41
CA GLN A 44 3.01 5.05 -10.87
C GLN A 44 3.25 4.00 -9.78
N GLU A 45 3.51 4.43 -8.55
CA GLU A 45 3.70 3.54 -7.40
C GLU A 45 2.43 2.75 -7.08
N MET A 46 1.26 3.39 -7.15
CA MET A 46 -0.02 2.71 -6.97
C MET A 46 -0.29 1.65 -8.05
N ILE A 47 0.04 1.94 -9.31
CA ILE A 47 -0.11 0.97 -10.40
C ILE A 47 0.79 -0.24 -10.16
N ASP A 48 2.06 -0.01 -9.80
CA ASP A 48 3.01 -1.08 -9.47
C ASP A 48 2.51 -1.94 -8.30
N ALA A 49 2.06 -1.30 -7.21
CA ALA A 49 1.49 -2.01 -6.06
C ALA A 49 0.24 -2.82 -6.44
N MET A 50 -0.63 -2.29 -7.29
CA MET A 50 -1.82 -3.01 -7.79
C MET A 50 -1.46 -4.19 -8.69
N VAL A 51 -0.38 -4.11 -9.48
CA VAL A 51 0.13 -5.26 -10.26
C VAL A 51 0.61 -6.34 -9.32
N ILE A 52 1.38 -6.01 -8.28
CA ILE A 52 1.82 -6.96 -7.26
C ILE A 52 0.61 -7.63 -6.58
N CYS A 53 -0.41 -6.85 -6.19
CA CYS A 53 -1.64 -7.41 -5.61
C CYS A 53 -2.37 -8.39 -6.54
N ARG A 54 -2.31 -8.16 -7.85
CA ARG A 54 -2.95 -9.05 -8.84
C ARG A 54 -2.16 -10.34 -9.04
N GLU A 55 -0.84 -10.26 -9.00
CA GLU A 55 0.04 -11.40 -9.26
C GLU A 55 0.27 -12.27 -8.02
N ASP A 56 0.16 -11.72 -6.81
CA ASP A 56 0.32 -12.47 -5.57
C ASP A 56 -0.99 -13.20 -5.19
N PRO A 57 -1.05 -14.54 -5.30
CA PRO A 57 -2.24 -15.32 -4.96
C PRO A 57 -2.53 -15.35 -3.45
N SER A 58 -1.63 -14.84 -2.62
CA SER A 58 -1.84 -14.70 -1.17
C SER A 58 -2.81 -13.56 -0.86
N ILE A 59 -2.91 -12.57 -1.74
CA ILE A 59 -3.82 -11.41 -1.64
C ILE A 59 -5.16 -11.80 -2.28
N LYS A 60 -6.29 -11.56 -1.58
CA LYS A 60 -7.64 -12.04 -1.93
C LYS A 60 -8.65 -10.92 -2.15
#